data_AF-Q9LAI0-F1
#
_entry.id   AF-Q9LAI0-F1
#
_cell.length_a   1.000
_cell.length_b   1.000
_cell.length_c   1.000
_cell.angle_alpha   90.00
_cell.angle_beta   90.00
_cell.angle_gamma   90.00
#
_symmetry.space_group_name_H-M   'P 1'
#
loop_
_entity.id
_entity.type
_entity.pdbx_description
1 polymer ?
#
loop_
_entity_poly.entity_id
_entity_poly.type
_entity_poly.pdbx_seq_one_letter_code
_entity_poly.pdbx_strand_id
1 'polypeptide(L)'
;MEQQKFPNPRIFEDIDATDFSKHNKKHVTEDFVAENFKDVGWRVYRPFNDTGIDLIAKKFVCPDGHTKWNQNLTKEMTCSECGKSLIEITRFIQVKTREVKQVKTREAKGEKFFFGYTLKSKDFRTDPRHVFLLYSDFTMDFIILPMYDYLNLFYTNQSLGSTHFSTPSFRQGNNKLNGLSKDKNDNWVWSGVSFNEFVNEKGMDKLSCPIYDIELESYTKKIQELKFSLFYRYSPGRKNQVSAPTVEFINNHFSIFISLPKEAIASKRKAHLESLRQDLPEDLKKSVNEGYLVKFKGVDL
;
A
#
# COMPACT_ATOMS: atom_id res chain seq x y z
N MET A 1 -8.09 20.85 27.84
CA MET A 1 -7.07 20.15 27.03
C MET A 1 -7.39 20.41 25.58
N GLU A 2 -6.47 21.05 24.84
CA GLU A 2 -6.58 21.11 23.38
C GLU A 2 -6.66 19.67 22.85
N GLN A 3 -7.63 19.37 21.99
CA GLN A 3 -7.70 18.06 21.36
C GLN A 3 -6.45 17.91 20.48
N GLN A 4 -5.66 16.86 20.75
CA GLN A 4 -4.51 16.54 19.92
C GLN A 4 -5.00 16.29 18.49
N LYS A 5 -4.60 17.17 17.57
CA LYS A 5 -4.95 17.07 16.15
C LYS A 5 -3.96 16.13 15.47
N PHE A 6 -4.44 15.24 14.62
CA PHE A 6 -3.57 14.38 13.82
C PHE A 6 -3.82 14.57 12.32
N PRO A 7 -2.77 14.71 11.49
CA PRO A 7 -1.38 14.93 11.87
C PRO A 7 -1.17 16.32 12.50
N ASN A 8 -0.15 16.43 13.37
CA ASN A 8 0.34 17.69 13.89
C ASN A 8 1.16 18.42 12.81
N PRO A 9 0.73 19.62 12.35
CA PRO A 9 1.47 20.37 11.34
C PRO A 9 2.82 20.89 11.84
N ARG A 10 2.98 21.08 13.15
CA ARG A 10 4.20 21.60 13.80
C ARG A 10 4.95 20.50 14.53
N ILE A 11 5.05 19.33 13.89
CA ILE A 11 5.75 18.20 14.49
C ILE A 11 7.27 18.44 14.57
N PHE A 12 7.80 19.25 13.66
CA PHE A 12 9.17 19.76 13.71
C PHE A 12 9.14 21.19 14.28
N GLU A 13 10.03 21.47 15.22
CA GLU A 13 10.09 22.78 15.89
C GLU A 13 10.76 23.86 15.02
N ASP A 14 11.62 23.44 14.08
CA ASP A 14 12.53 24.29 13.32
C ASP A 14 12.25 24.34 11.81
N ILE A 15 11.29 23.54 11.32
CA ILE A 15 10.97 23.41 9.89
C ILE A 15 9.44 23.36 9.70
N ASP A 16 8.89 24.29 8.93
CA ASP A 16 7.48 24.23 8.53
C ASP A 16 7.29 23.26 7.35
N ALA A 17 6.11 22.64 7.26
CA ALA A 17 5.79 21.71 6.16
C ALA A 17 5.91 22.35 4.76
N THR A 18 5.78 23.68 4.68
CA THR A 18 5.93 24.45 3.44
C THR A 18 7.38 24.59 2.96
N ASP A 19 8.35 24.38 3.84
CA ASP A 19 9.79 24.51 3.52
C ASP A 19 10.38 23.27 2.86
N PHE A 20 9.56 22.22 2.67
CA PHE A 20 9.99 20.97 2.09
C PHE A 20 10.41 21.14 0.62
N SER A 21 11.72 21.26 0.38
CA SER A 21 12.27 21.41 -0.97
C SER A 21 11.98 20.17 -1.82
N LYS A 22 11.87 20.35 -3.14
CA LYS A 22 11.64 19.24 -4.08
C LYS A 22 12.69 18.12 -3.99
N HIS A 23 13.93 18.45 -3.60
CA HIS A 23 15.06 17.53 -3.58
C HIS A 23 15.06 16.59 -2.36
N ASN A 24 14.56 17.05 -1.21
CA ASN A 24 14.46 16.24 0.01
C ASN A 24 13.03 15.82 0.35
N LYS A 25 12.03 16.24 -0.44
CA LYS A 25 10.59 16.01 -0.21
C LYS A 25 10.25 14.58 0.20
N LYS A 26 10.84 13.56 -0.44
CA LYS A 26 10.57 12.16 -0.09
C LYS A 26 10.98 11.85 1.36
N HIS A 27 12.24 12.08 1.71
CA HIS A 27 12.78 11.76 3.03
C HIS A 27 12.13 12.60 4.13
N VAL A 28 11.98 13.90 3.91
CA VAL A 28 11.34 14.79 4.88
C VAL A 28 9.89 14.41 5.12
N THR A 29 9.18 13.94 4.08
CA THR A 29 7.82 13.44 4.26
C THR A 29 7.78 12.15 5.06
N GLU A 30 8.71 11.22 4.83
CA GLU A 30 8.81 9.99 5.62
C GLU A 30 9.15 10.30 7.08
N ASP A 31 10.04 11.25 7.33
CA ASP A 31 10.35 11.74 8.68
C ASP A 31 9.13 12.42 9.31
N PHE A 32 8.41 13.27 8.57
CA PHE A 32 7.17 13.91 9.04
C PHE A 32 6.13 12.88 9.48
N VAL A 33 5.92 11.83 8.68
CA VAL A 33 5.04 10.70 9.02
C VAL A 33 5.55 9.98 10.27
N ALA A 34 6.85 9.70 10.35
CA ALA A 34 7.46 8.99 11.46
C ALA A 34 7.32 9.76 12.79
N GLU A 35 7.60 11.06 12.80
CA GLU A 35 7.47 11.89 14.01
C GLU A 35 6.02 12.03 14.46
N ASN A 36 5.07 12.19 13.52
CA ASN A 36 3.64 12.20 13.86
C ASN A 36 3.19 10.90 14.52
N PHE A 37 3.72 9.76 14.08
CA PHE A 37 3.43 8.47 14.68
C PHE A 37 4.05 8.33 16.08
N LYS A 38 5.27 8.85 16.28
CA LYS A 38 5.94 8.86 17.58
C LYS A 38 5.20 9.71 18.60
N ASP A 39 4.69 10.87 18.20
CA ASP A 39 3.88 11.77 19.04
C ASP A 39 2.64 11.09 19.62
N VAL A 40 2.08 10.12 18.88
CA VAL A 40 0.89 9.35 19.29
C VAL A 40 1.23 7.94 19.81
N GLY A 41 2.47 7.75 20.27
CA GLY A 41 2.92 6.58 21.03
C GLY A 41 3.40 5.39 20.22
N TRP A 42 3.68 5.54 18.91
CA TRP A 42 4.32 4.49 18.12
C TRP A 42 5.84 4.58 18.19
N ARG A 43 6.51 3.42 18.21
CA ARG A 43 7.94 3.33 17.91
C ARG A 43 8.10 3.10 16.42
N VAL A 44 8.85 3.97 15.75
CA VAL A 44 9.00 3.94 14.29
C VAL A 44 10.46 3.72 13.91
N TYR A 45 10.70 2.78 13.01
CA TYR A 45 12.01 2.36 12.52
C TYR A 45 12.02 2.38 10.98
N ARG A 46 13.20 2.54 10.38
CA ARG A 46 13.40 2.27 8.95
C ARG A 46 13.90 0.84 8.76
N PRO A 47 13.46 0.12 7.71
CA PRO A 47 14.00 -1.20 7.41
C PRO A 47 15.47 -1.10 7.00
N PHE A 48 16.26 -2.14 7.30
CA PHE A 48 17.68 -2.20 6.94
C PHE A 48 17.91 -2.22 5.42
N ASN A 49 17.03 -2.89 4.68
CA ASN A 49 17.08 -3.00 3.23
C ASN A 49 15.82 -2.42 2.59
N ASP A 50 15.96 -1.85 1.39
CA ASP A 50 14.81 -1.44 0.58
C ASP A 50 14.03 -2.69 0.12
N THR A 51 12.90 -2.91 0.77
CA THR A 51 11.93 -3.94 0.37
C THR A 51 10.68 -3.32 -0.26
N GLY A 52 10.63 -1.99 -0.41
CA GLY A 52 9.41 -1.23 -0.68
C GLY A 52 8.54 -0.95 0.55
N ILE A 53 9.04 -1.22 1.75
CA ILE A 53 8.52 -0.65 3.01
C ILE A 53 9.38 0.56 3.35
N ASP A 54 8.75 1.67 3.72
CA ASP A 54 9.47 2.88 4.09
C ASP A 54 9.64 2.97 5.62
N LEU A 55 8.62 2.55 6.38
CA LEU A 55 8.61 2.59 7.85
C LEU A 55 8.09 1.28 8.47
N ILE A 56 8.65 0.88 9.61
CA ILE A 56 8.14 -0.18 10.49
C ILE A 56 7.68 0.50 11.77
N ALA A 57 6.38 0.49 12.04
CA ALA A 57 5.80 1.10 13.24
C ALA A 57 5.32 0.04 14.22
N LYS A 58 5.60 0.22 15.51
CA LYS A 58 5.19 -0.69 16.60
C LYS A 58 4.48 0.06 17.71
N LYS A 59 3.42 -0.52 18.28
CA LYS A 59 2.68 0.09 19.39
C LYS A 59 2.10 -0.97 20.31
N PHE A 60 2.07 -0.68 21.62
CA PHE A 60 1.34 -1.51 22.57
C PHE A 60 -0.14 -1.18 22.52
N VAL A 61 -0.99 -2.19 22.43
CA VAL A 61 -2.45 -2.06 22.38
C VAL A 61 -3.12 -3.15 23.20
N CYS A 62 -4.36 -2.89 23.62
CA CYS A 62 -5.25 -3.86 24.20
C CYS A 62 -5.66 -4.88 23.13
N PRO A 63 -5.56 -6.19 23.38
CA PRO A 63 -5.98 -7.21 22.42
C PRO A 63 -7.49 -7.15 22.08
N ASP A 64 -8.31 -6.57 22.95
CA ASP A 64 -9.75 -6.41 22.74
C ASP A 64 -10.11 -5.08 22.03
N GLY A 65 -9.12 -4.25 21.66
CA GLY A 65 -9.35 -3.02 20.91
C GLY A 65 -9.73 -1.78 21.74
N HIS A 66 -9.55 -1.81 23.07
CA HIS A 66 -9.84 -0.65 23.94
C HIS A 66 -8.81 0.50 23.81
N THR A 67 -7.69 0.31 23.12
CA THR A 67 -6.66 1.35 22.99
C THR A 67 -7.06 2.40 21.98
N LYS A 68 -7.17 3.66 22.43
CA LYS A 68 -7.44 4.81 21.55
C LYS A 68 -6.22 5.11 20.66
N TRP A 69 -6.46 5.65 19.47
CA TRP A 69 -5.41 5.95 18.50
C TRP A 69 -4.26 6.81 19.06
N ASN A 70 -4.54 7.75 19.97
CA ASN A 70 -3.57 8.68 20.56
C ASN A 70 -2.98 8.21 21.91
N GLN A 71 -3.40 7.06 22.43
CA GLN A 71 -2.94 6.59 23.73
C GLN A 71 -1.52 6.04 23.66
N ASN A 72 -0.62 6.51 24.53
CA ASN A 72 0.75 6.00 24.65
C ASN A 72 0.84 5.02 25.83
N LEU A 73 0.92 3.73 25.52
CA LEU A 73 0.94 2.64 26.51
C LEU A 73 2.35 2.08 26.76
N THR A 74 3.41 2.79 26.40
CA THR A 74 4.80 2.27 26.47
C THR A 74 5.28 1.90 27.87
N LYS A 75 4.65 2.45 28.92
CA LYS A 75 4.97 2.19 30.34
C LYS A 75 3.95 1.29 31.03
N GLU A 76 2.91 0.86 30.31
CA GLU A 76 1.81 0.06 30.85
C GLU A 76 2.01 -1.41 30.45
N MET A 77 1.56 -2.32 31.31
CA MET A 77 1.62 -3.76 31.06
C MET A 77 0.24 -4.37 30.78
N THR A 78 -0.83 -3.73 31.28
CA THR A 78 -2.21 -4.20 31.18
C THR A 78 -3.13 -3.09 30.71
N CYS A 79 -4.23 -3.47 30.07
CA CYS A 79 -5.29 -2.54 29.68
C CYS A 79 -6.07 -2.09 30.92
N SER A 80 -6.23 -0.78 31.10
CA SER A 80 -6.99 -0.20 32.21
C SER A 80 -8.49 -0.54 32.19
N GLU A 81 -9.05 -0.87 31.03
CA GLU A 81 -10.49 -1.17 30.88
C GLU A 81 -10.82 -2.66 31.14
N CYS A 82 -10.03 -3.60 30.60
CA CYS A 82 -10.31 -5.03 30.72
C CYS A 82 -9.29 -5.85 31.53
N GLY A 83 -8.19 -5.24 31.99
CA GLY A 83 -7.16 -5.89 32.79
C GLY A 83 -6.24 -6.85 32.03
N LYS A 84 -6.51 -7.15 30.75
CA LYS A 84 -5.66 -8.04 29.93
C LYS A 84 -4.29 -7.43 29.66
N SER A 85 -3.26 -8.27 29.57
CA SER A 85 -1.93 -7.86 29.14
C SER A 85 -1.96 -7.22 27.76
N LEU A 86 -1.21 -6.13 27.60
CA LEU A 86 -1.05 -5.46 26.32
C LEU A 86 -0.22 -6.31 25.37
N ILE A 87 -0.49 -6.17 24.07
CA ILE A 87 0.28 -6.80 23.00
C ILE A 87 0.98 -5.74 22.16
N GLU A 88 2.14 -6.06 21.61
CA GLU A 88 2.83 -5.20 20.65
C GLU A 88 2.37 -5.55 19.23
N ILE A 89 1.73 -4.60 18.55
CA ILE A 89 1.35 -4.73 17.14
C ILE A 89 2.41 -4.11 16.24
N THR A 90 2.57 -4.64 15.03
CA THR A 90 3.56 -4.15 14.05
C THR A 90 2.89 -3.78 12.73
N ARG A 91 3.22 -2.62 12.16
CA ARG A 91 2.73 -2.16 10.85
C ARG A 91 3.88 -1.89 9.90
N PHE A 92 3.80 -2.44 8.70
CA PHE A 92 4.77 -2.18 7.62
C PHE A 92 4.17 -1.13 6.68
N ILE A 93 4.67 0.10 6.79
CA ILE A 93 4.07 1.26 6.16
C ILE A 93 4.85 1.59 4.89
N GLN A 94 4.12 1.67 3.79
CA GLN A 94 4.62 2.19 2.52
C GLN A 94 3.99 3.56 2.26
N VAL A 95 4.83 4.59 2.28
CA VAL A 95 4.41 5.98 2.16
C VAL A 95 4.35 6.36 0.67
N LYS A 96 3.24 6.98 0.25
CA LYS A 96 3.05 7.51 -1.10
C LYS A 96 2.76 8.99 -1.00
N THR A 97 3.74 9.78 -1.41
CA THR A 97 3.71 11.24 -1.31
C THR A 97 3.52 11.84 -2.68
N ARG A 98 2.47 12.64 -2.86
CA ARG A 98 2.19 13.33 -4.12
C ARG A 98 1.49 14.65 -3.84
N GLU A 99 1.70 15.60 -4.73
CA GLU A 99 0.95 16.85 -4.75
C GLU A 99 -0.49 16.60 -5.18
N VAL A 100 -1.43 17.20 -4.46
CA VAL A 100 -2.84 17.25 -4.85
C VAL A 100 -3.00 18.20 -6.03
N LYS A 101 -3.61 17.73 -7.11
CA LYS A 101 -3.88 18.56 -8.29
C LYS A 101 -5.25 19.20 -8.19
N GLN A 102 -5.31 20.50 -8.34
CA GLN A 102 -6.55 21.24 -8.53
C GLN A 102 -6.95 21.18 -10.01
N VAL A 103 -8.10 20.59 -10.31
CA VAL A 103 -8.62 20.49 -11.68
C VAL A 103 -9.90 21.33 -11.77
N LYS A 104 -9.90 22.30 -12.68
CA LYS A 104 -11.10 23.03 -13.08
C LYS A 104 -11.99 22.10 -13.89
N THR A 105 -13.09 21.63 -13.32
CA THR A 105 -14.08 20.84 -14.05
C THR A 105 -15.09 21.74 -14.74
N ARG A 106 -15.56 21.37 -15.94
CA ARG A 106 -16.64 22.10 -16.64
C ARG A 106 -18.00 21.97 -15.93
N GLU A 107 -18.23 20.87 -15.22
CA GLU A 107 -19.54 20.48 -14.67
C GLU A 107 -19.82 21.03 -13.27
N ALA A 108 -18.78 21.33 -12.49
CA ALA A 108 -18.92 22.04 -11.24
C ALA A 108 -18.36 23.44 -11.45
N LYS A 109 -19.12 24.49 -11.10
CA LYS A 109 -18.57 25.84 -10.85
C LYS A 109 -17.59 25.85 -9.64
N GLY A 110 -16.91 24.73 -9.38
CA GLY A 110 -16.03 24.49 -8.25
C GLY A 110 -14.83 23.65 -8.67
N GLU A 111 -13.72 23.86 -7.98
CA GLU A 111 -12.45 23.20 -8.22
C GLU A 111 -12.48 21.84 -7.54
N LYS A 112 -12.07 20.78 -8.27
CA LYS A 112 -11.90 19.45 -7.67
C LYS A 112 -10.42 19.21 -7.36
N PHE A 113 -10.15 18.81 -6.13
CA PHE A 113 -8.82 18.38 -5.69
C PHE A 113 -8.67 16.88 -5.95
N PHE A 114 -7.59 16.48 -6.63
CA PHE A 114 -7.30 15.09 -6.96
C PHE A 114 -5.96 14.66 -6.35
N PHE A 115 -5.99 13.58 -5.58
CA PHE A 115 -4.80 12.89 -5.10
C PHE A 115 -4.51 11.69 -5.99
N GLY A 116 -3.45 11.79 -6.79
CA GLY A 116 -3.10 10.75 -7.74
C GLY A 116 -1.84 9.98 -7.32
N TYR A 117 -1.92 8.66 -7.25
CA TYR A 117 -0.84 7.77 -6.82
C TYR A 117 -0.71 6.56 -7.76
N THR A 118 0.40 5.81 -7.63
CA THR A 118 0.64 4.60 -8.42
C THR A 118 0.98 3.48 -7.46
N LEU A 119 0.18 2.42 -7.50
CA LEU A 119 0.46 1.14 -6.86
C LEU A 119 0.66 0.09 -7.96
N LYS A 120 1.70 -0.72 -7.82
CA LYS A 120 1.99 -1.86 -8.70
C LYS A 120 1.47 -3.12 -8.02
N SER A 121 1.18 -4.16 -8.81
CA SER A 121 0.76 -5.47 -8.28
C SER A 121 1.71 -6.03 -7.21
N LYS A 122 3.02 -5.76 -7.33
CA LYS A 122 4.04 -6.17 -6.34
C LYS A 122 3.96 -5.45 -5.00
N ASP A 123 3.33 -4.27 -4.94
CA ASP A 123 3.19 -3.49 -3.71
C ASP A 123 2.14 -4.12 -2.77
N PHE A 124 1.24 -4.95 -3.31
CA PHE A 124 0.18 -5.63 -2.56
C PHE A 124 0.70 -6.93 -1.94
N ARG A 125 1.29 -6.81 -0.76
CA ARG A 125 1.71 -7.96 0.04
C ARG A 125 0.50 -8.73 0.58
N THR A 126 0.69 -10.00 0.88
CA THR A 126 -0.34 -10.82 1.55
C THR A 126 -0.35 -10.63 3.07
N ASP A 127 0.66 -9.95 3.62
CA ASP A 127 0.73 -9.66 5.04
C ASP A 127 -0.29 -8.56 5.42
N PRO A 128 -1.26 -8.84 6.29
CA PRO A 128 -2.30 -7.87 6.68
C PRO A 128 -1.77 -6.69 7.48
N ARG A 129 -0.54 -6.78 8.00
CA ARG A 129 0.14 -5.68 8.71
C ARG A 129 0.71 -4.63 7.76
N HIS A 130 0.70 -4.88 6.44
CA HIS A 130 1.10 -3.90 5.44
C HIS A 130 0.05 -2.80 5.33
N VAL A 131 0.50 -1.55 5.28
CA VAL A 131 -0.36 -0.37 5.20
C VAL A 131 0.18 0.57 4.13
N PHE A 132 -0.69 1.06 3.25
CA PHE A 132 -0.36 2.21 2.43
C PHE A 132 -0.72 3.48 3.17
N LEU A 133 0.20 4.43 3.25
CA LEU A 133 -0.08 5.77 3.77
C LEU A 133 0.04 6.76 2.62
N LEU A 134 -1.07 7.38 2.25
CA LEU A 134 -1.09 8.43 1.24
C LEU A 134 -1.07 9.78 1.95
N TYR A 135 -0.18 10.67 1.53
CA TYR A 135 -0.07 12.00 2.12
C TYR A 135 0.29 13.06 1.08
N SER A 136 -0.32 14.24 1.24
CA SER A 136 0.08 15.47 0.57
C SER A 136 0.22 16.58 1.60
N ASP A 137 1.32 17.32 1.45
CA ASP A 137 1.59 18.62 2.03
C ASP A 137 0.45 19.64 1.84
N PHE A 138 -0.37 19.51 0.80
CA PHE A 138 -1.45 20.45 0.52
C PHE A 138 -2.69 20.27 1.42
N THR A 139 -3.01 19.03 1.82
CA THR A 139 -4.25 18.75 2.56
C THR A 139 -4.03 18.41 4.03
N MET A 140 -2.78 18.22 4.46
CA MET A 140 -2.43 17.74 5.82
C MET A 140 -3.22 16.48 6.22
N ASP A 141 -3.63 15.67 5.25
CA ASP A 141 -4.40 14.45 5.48
C ASP A 141 -3.49 13.24 5.34
N PHE A 142 -3.51 12.37 6.35
CA PHE A 142 -2.99 11.02 6.24
C PHE A 142 -4.14 10.09 5.86
N ILE A 143 -4.09 9.52 4.66
CA ILE A 143 -5.04 8.48 4.23
C ILE A 143 -4.35 7.12 4.46
N ILE A 144 -4.75 6.46 5.54
CA ILE A 144 -4.13 5.25 6.08
C ILE A 144 -4.96 4.04 5.66
N LEU A 145 -4.38 3.20 4.80
CA LEU A 145 -5.07 2.13 4.10
C LEU A 145 -4.46 0.78 4.49
N PRO A 146 -4.93 0.12 5.56
CA PRO A 146 -4.56 -1.26 5.85
C PRO A 146 -4.86 -2.17 4.64
N MET A 147 -3.93 -3.08 4.33
CA MET A 147 -3.98 -3.89 3.11
C MET A 147 -5.32 -4.63 2.95
N TYR A 148 -5.80 -5.23 4.04
CA TYR A 148 -7.06 -5.96 4.05
C TYR A 148 -8.24 -5.04 3.74
N ASP A 149 -8.38 -3.94 4.48
CA ASP A 149 -9.50 -3.00 4.31
C ASP A 149 -9.50 -2.39 2.92
N TYR A 150 -8.33 -2.01 2.42
CA TYR A 150 -8.19 -1.47 1.06
C TYR A 150 -8.70 -2.49 0.04
N LEU A 151 -8.21 -3.73 0.05
CA LEU A 151 -8.68 -4.75 -0.91
C LEU A 151 -10.16 -5.08 -0.73
N ASN A 152 -10.63 -5.16 0.51
CA ASN A 152 -12.03 -5.46 0.81
C ASN A 152 -12.97 -4.36 0.30
N LEU A 153 -12.58 -3.09 0.37
CA LEU A 153 -13.34 -1.97 -0.20
C LEU A 153 -13.57 -2.14 -1.70
N PHE A 154 -12.54 -2.51 -2.47
CA PHE A 154 -12.68 -2.73 -3.91
C PHE A 154 -13.41 -4.04 -4.26
N TYR A 155 -13.30 -5.06 -3.40
CA TYR A 155 -14.02 -6.31 -3.58
C TYR A 155 -15.53 -6.13 -3.38
N THR A 156 -15.91 -5.44 -2.31
CA THR A 156 -17.32 -5.11 -2.02
C THR A 156 -17.90 -4.14 -3.05
N ASN A 157 -17.09 -3.21 -3.56
CA ASN A 157 -17.47 -2.29 -4.65
C ASN A 157 -16.96 -2.81 -6.00
N GLN A 158 -17.57 -3.89 -6.53
CA GLN A 158 -17.07 -4.62 -7.71
C GLN A 158 -16.79 -3.72 -8.94
N SER A 159 -17.61 -2.69 -9.19
CA SER A 159 -17.38 -1.74 -10.28
C SER A 159 -16.07 -0.97 -10.09
N LEU A 160 -15.80 -0.52 -8.87
CA LEU A 160 -14.55 0.12 -8.49
C LEU A 160 -13.37 -0.86 -8.63
N GLY A 161 -13.50 -2.07 -8.08
CA GLY A 161 -12.51 -3.16 -8.15
C GLY A 161 -12.08 -3.47 -9.58
N SER A 162 -13.04 -3.66 -10.48
CA SER A 162 -12.77 -3.98 -11.89
C SER A 162 -12.06 -2.84 -12.62
N THR A 163 -12.45 -1.58 -12.36
CA THR A 163 -11.81 -0.42 -12.98
C THR A 163 -10.37 -0.20 -12.49
N HIS A 164 -10.06 -0.64 -11.26
CA HIS A 164 -8.74 -0.49 -10.67
C HIS A 164 -7.81 -1.67 -11.02
N PHE A 165 -8.19 -2.90 -10.65
CA PHE A 165 -7.30 -4.06 -10.65
C PHE A 165 -7.35 -4.90 -11.92
N SER A 166 -8.50 -4.93 -12.61
CA SER A 166 -8.68 -5.79 -13.78
C SER A 166 -8.04 -5.23 -15.06
N THR A 167 -7.56 -3.98 -15.03
CA THR A 167 -7.00 -3.34 -16.22
C THR A 167 -5.54 -3.76 -16.46
N PRO A 168 -5.10 -3.91 -17.73
CA PRO A 168 -3.70 -4.19 -18.06
C PRO A 168 -2.73 -3.14 -17.50
N SER A 169 -3.19 -1.90 -17.39
CA SER A 169 -2.39 -0.75 -16.95
C SER A 169 -1.92 -0.87 -15.49
N PHE A 170 -2.74 -1.48 -14.62
CA PHE A 170 -2.37 -1.82 -13.25
C PHE A 170 -1.26 -2.88 -13.23
N ARG A 171 -1.41 -3.91 -14.08
CA ARG A 171 -0.45 -5.02 -14.18
C ARG A 171 0.91 -4.59 -14.74
N GLN A 172 0.91 -3.64 -15.68
CA GLN A 172 2.13 -3.06 -16.25
C GLN A 172 2.84 -2.09 -15.29
N GLY A 173 2.14 -1.58 -14.26
CA GLY A 173 2.70 -0.66 -13.27
C GLY A 173 3.06 0.73 -13.81
N ASN A 174 2.54 1.09 -14.98
CA ASN A 174 2.85 2.33 -15.69
C ASN A 174 1.76 3.42 -15.55
N ASN A 175 0.63 3.12 -14.89
CA ASN A 175 -0.49 4.04 -14.86
C ASN A 175 -0.57 4.80 -13.53
N LYS A 176 -0.64 6.14 -13.62
CA LYS A 176 -1.00 6.99 -12.49
C LYS A 176 -2.51 6.91 -12.30
N LEU A 177 -2.93 6.46 -11.12
CA LEU A 177 -4.34 6.44 -10.74
C LEU A 177 -4.65 7.79 -10.13
N ASN A 178 -5.58 8.54 -10.72
CA ASN A 178 -6.18 9.71 -10.08
C ASN A 178 -7.50 9.27 -9.43
N GLY A 179 -7.39 8.37 -8.45
CA GLY A 179 -8.56 7.68 -7.87
C GLY A 179 -9.29 8.50 -6.82
N LEU A 180 -8.55 9.19 -5.96
CA LEU A 180 -9.12 9.96 -4.85
C LEU A 180 -9.31 11.41 -5.22
N SER A 181 -10.51 11.92 -4.96
CA SER A 181 -10.85 13.32 -5.12
C SER A 181 -11.65 13.82 -3.93
N LYS A 182 -11.56 15.12 -3.63
CA LYS A 182 -12.44 15.73 -2.63
C LYS A 182 -13.82 16.03 -3.25
N ASP A 183 -14.87 15.63 -2.56
CA ASP A 183 -16.25 16.00 -2.92
C ASP A 183 -16.59 17.42 -2.44
N LYS A 184 -17.84 17.85 -2.65
CA LYS A 184 -18.33 19.18 -2.22
C LYS A 184 -18.30 19.41 -0.70
N ASN A 185 -18.19 18.33 0.08
CA ASN A 185 -18.17 18.34 1.55
C ASN A 185 -16.75 18.07 2.08
N ASP A 186 -15.72 18.22 1.23
CA ASP A 186 -14.31 17.99 1.54
C ASP A 186 -13.94 16.54 1.89
N ASN A 187 -14.80 15.57 1.59
CA ASN A 187 -14.50 14.15 1.83
C ASN A 187 -13.71 13.55 0.67
N TRP A 188 -12.72 12.73 1.01
CA TRP A 188 -12.04 11.89 0.03
C TRP A 188 -12.98 10.81 -0.50
N VAL A 189 -13.16 10.77 -1.83
CA VAL A 189 -14.01 9.80 -2.53
C VAL A 189 -13.31 9.23 -3.76
N TRP A 190 -13.61 7.98 -4.11
CA TRP A 190 -13.27 7.37 -5.39
C TRP A 190 -14.53 6.83 -6.05
N SER A 191 -14.92 7.40 -7.20
CA SER A 191 -16.10 6.97 -7.97
C SER A 191 -17.38 6.90 -7.11
N GLY A 192 -17.54 7.83 -6.16
CA GLY A 192 -18.68 7.90 -5.25
C GLY A 192 -18.53 7.10 -3.95
N VAL A 193 -17.51 6.22 -3.85
CA VAL A 193 -17.20 5.49 -2.62
C VAL A 193 -16.36 6.37 -1.70
N SER A 194 -16.78 6.56 -0.46
CA SER A 194 -16.05 7.37 0.52
C SER A 194 -14.82 6.64 1.05
N PHE A 195 -13.73 7.38 1.23
CA PHE A 195 -12.49 6.96 1.87
C PHE A 195 -12.31 7.65 3.23
N ASN A 196 -13.30 8.39 3.71
CA ASN A 196 -13.15 9.21 4.92
C ASN A 196 -12.94 8.40 6.21
N GLU A 197 -13.28 7.10 6.21
CA GLU A 197 -12.95 6.21 7.34
C GLU A 197 -11.45 5.91 7.47
N PHE A 198 -10.65 6.23 6.44
CA PHE A 198 -9.21 6.02 6.41
C PHE A 198 -8.41 7.29 6.68
N VAL A 199 -9.08 8.40 6.93
CA VAL A 199 -8.44 9.72 7.04
C VAL A 199 -8.12 10.01 8.50
N ASN A 200 -6.88 10.46 8.74
CA ASN A 200 -6.40 11.00 10.02
C ASN A 200 -6.71 10.08 11.20
N GLU A 201 -7.43 10.56 12.22
CA GLU A 201 -7.73 9.81 13.45
C GLU A 201 -8.49 8.50 13.16
N LYS A 202 -9.44 8.52 12.22
CA LYS A 202 -10.20 7.31 11.83
C LYS A 202 -9.30 6.27 11.17
N GLY A 203 -8.37 6.74 10.33
CA GLY A 203 -7.32 5.88 9.75
C GLY A 203 -6.39 5.31 10.82
N MET A 204 -6.09 6.09 11.86
CA MET A 204 -5.29 5.63 12.99
C MET A 204 -6.02 4.59 13.86
N ASP A 205 -7.33 4.71 14.06
CA ASP A 205 -8.12 3.69 14.74
C ASP A 205 -8.05 2.34 13.99
N LYS A 206 -8.16 2.37 12.65
CA LYS A 206 -7.98 1.18 11.80
C LYS A 206 -6.56 0.62 11.93
N LEU A 207 -5.55 1.49 11.89
CA LEU A 207 -4.15 1.12 12.02
C LEU A 207 -3.85 0.44 13.37
N SER A 208 -4.44 0.95 14.45
CA SER A 208 -4.28 0.45 15.82
C SER A 208 -5.07 -0.83 16.11
N CYS A 209 -5.89 -1.31 15.18
CA CYS A 209 -6.67 -2.52 15.35
C CYS A 209 -5.75 -3.74 15.57
N PRO A 210 -5.87 -4.49 16.69
CA PRO A 210 -4.97 -5.59 17.02
C PRO A 210 -5.20 -6.85 16.19
N ILE A 211 -6.35 -6.96 15.52
CA ILE A 211 -6.81 -8.22 14.92
C ILE A 211 -5.88 -8.75 13.83
N TYR A 212 -5.17 -7.88 13.11
CA TYR A 212 -4.23 -8.29 12.05
C TYR A 212 -2.97 -8.98 12.59
N ASP A 213 -2.60 -8.74 13.84
CA ASP A 213 -1.49 -9.42 14.50
C ASP A 213 -1.98 -10.67 15.23
N ILE A 214 -3.17 -10.60 15.85
CA ILE A 214 -3.78 -11.74 16.56
C ILE A 214 -4.18 -12.86 15.58
N GLU A 215 -4.83 -12.51 14.47
CA GLU A 215 -5.34 -13.45 13.46
C GLU A 215 -4.52 -13.41 12.15
N LEU A 216 -3.21 -13.26 12.26
CA LEU A 216 -2.30 -13.03 11.13
C LEU A 216 -2.52 -14.02 9.96
N GLU A 217 -2.59 -15.32 10.26
CA GLU A 217 -2.75 -16.37 9.24
C GLU A 217 -4.11 -16.29 8.53
N SER A 218 -5.18 -16.09 9.30
CA SER A 218 -6.56 -15.94 8.80
C SER A 218 -6.66 -14.75 7.83
N TYR A 219 -6.16 -13.59 8.24
CA TYR A 219 -6.18 -12.40 7.38
C TYR A 219 -5.22 -12.49 6.19
N THR A 220 -4.09 -13.19 6.33
CA THR A 220 -3.20 -13.49 5.20
C THR A 220 -3.93 -14.29 4.12
N LYS A 221 -4.69 -15.31 4.53
CA LYS A 221 -5.50 -16.12 3.62
C LYS A 221 -6.61 -15.29 2.97
N LYS A 222 -7.34 -14.49 3.75
CA LYS A 222 -8.38 -13.58 3.22
C LYS A 222 -7.82 -12.60 2.19
N ILE A 223 -6.66 -11.98 2.45
CA ILE A 223 -5.99 -11.09 1.48
C ILE A 223 -5.62 -11.86 0.21
N GLN A 224 -5.13 -13.10 0.34
CA GLN A 224 -4.82 -13.92 -0.82
C GLN A 224 -6.06 -14.20 -1.68
N GLU A 225 -7.19 -14.53 -1.07
CA GLU A 225 -8.49 -14.73 -1.74
C GLU A 225 -9.00 -13.45 -2.42
N LEU A 226 -8.89 -12.30 -1.74
CA LEU A 226 -9.23 -10.99 -2.31
C LEU A 226 -8.35 -10.67 -3.52
N LYS A 227 -7.04 -10.91 -3.42
CA LYS A 227 -6.11 -10.72 -4.54
C LYS A 227 -6.46 -11.62 -5.72
N PHE A 228 -6.80 -12.88 -5.50
CA PHE A 228 -7.24 -13.76 -6.58
C PHE A 228 -8.49 -13.22 -7.26
N SER A 229 -9.49 -12.81 -6.48
CA SER A 229 -10.75 -12.27 -6.99
C SER A 229 -10.58 -10.96 -7.77
N LEU A 230 -9.69 -10.07 -7.30
CA LEU A 230 -9.52 -8.74 -7.87
C LEU A 230 -8.51 -8.71 -9.02
N PHE A 231 -7.34 -9.34 -8.85
CA PHE A 231 -6.21 -9.14 -9.75
C PHE A 231 -6.29 -10.03 -10.97
N TYR A 232 -6.88 -11.21 -10.82
CA TYR A 232 -6.84 -12.26 -11.84
C TYR A 232 -8.10 -12.33 -12.70
N ARG A 233 -9.01 -11.36 -12.53
CA ARG A 233 -10.04 -11.07 -13.52
C ARG A 233 -9.52 -10.04 -14.51
N TYR A 234 -9.39 -10.42 -15.78
CA TYR A 234 -9.07 -9.50 -16.86
C TYR A 234 -10.32 -8.74 -17.29
N SER A 235 -10.17 -7.43 -17.45
CA SER A 235 -11.14 -6.58 -18.12
C SER A 235 -10.42 -5.72 -19.16
N PRO A 236 -10.95 -5.62 -20.39
CA PRO A 236 -10.39 -4.71 -21.39
C PRO A 236 -10.40 -3.28 -20.85
N GLY A 237 -9.31 -2.55 -21.11
CA GLY A 237 -9.24 -1.12 -20.82
C GLY A 237 -9.85 -0.31 -21.97
N ARG A 238 -10.14 0.98 -21.76
CA ARG A 238 -10.69 1.86 -22.81
C ARG A 238 -9.90 1.86 -24.12
N LYS A 239 -8.57 1.77 -24.05
CA LYS A 239 -7.67 1.76 -25.22
C LYS A 239 -7.33 0.36 -25.76
N ASN A 240 -7.55 -0.69 -24.96
CA ASN A 240 -7.21 -2.06 -25.32
C ASN A 240 -8.50 -2.88 -25.37
N GLN A 241 -9.38 -2.53 -26.31
CA GLN A 241 -10.56 -3.33 -26.57
C GLN A 241 -10.11 -4.63 -27.24
N VAL A 242 -10.44 -5.75 -26.61
CA VAL A 242 -10.26 -7.10 -27.15
C VAL A 242 -11.63 -7.75 -27.24
N SER A 243 -11.79 -8.72 -28.14
CA SER A 243 -13.07 -9.39 -28.34
C SER A 243 -13.49 -10.18 -27.09
N ALA A 244 -14.79 -10.37 -26.90
CA ALA A 244 -15.32 -11.14 -25.78
C ALA A 244 -14.74 -12.58 -25.69
N PRO A 245 -14.56 -13.33 -26.80
CA PRO A 245 -13.88 -14.62 -26.76
C PRO A 245 -12.44 -14.55 -26.25
N THR A 246 -11.71 -13.47 -26.56
CA THR A 246 -10.35 -13.26 -26.03
C THR A 246 -10.38 -12.97 -24.53
N VAL A 247 -11.34 -12.18 -24.05
CA VAL A 247 -11.53 -11.93 -22.60
C VAL A 247 -11.81 -13.24 -21.86
N GLU A 248 -12.71 -14.06 -22.40
CA GLU A 248 -13.07 -15.37 -21.84
C GLU A 248 -11.86 -16.31 -21.81
N PHE A 249 -11.13 -16.42 -22.92
CA PHE A 249 -9.89 -17.21 -22.99
C PHE A 249 -8.88 -16.79 -21.91
N ILE A 250 -8.62 -15.48 -21.77
CA ILE A 250 -7.68 -14.96 -20.76
C ILE A 250 -8.15 -15.29 -19.34
N ASN A 251 -9.43 -15.12 -19.03
CA ASN A 251 -9.98 -15.40 -17.70
C ASN A 251 -9.98 -16.90 -17.37
N ASN A 252 -10.30 -17.75 -18.35
CA ASN A 252 -10.21 -19.21 -18.20
C ASN A 252 -8.75 -19.63 -17.95
N HIS A 253 -7.81 -19.06 -18.71
CA HIS A 253 -6.40 -19.31 -18.50
C HIS A 253 -5.93 -18.91 -17.10
N PHE A 254 -6.31 -17.72 -16.61
CA PHE A 254 -5.97 -17.30 -15.25
C PHE A 254 -6.60 -18.21 -14.18
N SER A 255 -7.83 -18.65 -14.37
CA SER A 255 -8.51 -19.55 -13.43
C SER A 255 -7.76 -20.88 -13.29
N ILE A 256 -7.34 -21.47 -14.41
CA ILE A 256 -6.51 -22.69 -14.42
C ILE A 256 -5.19 -22.43 -13.69
N PHE A 257 -4.51 -21.32 -13.98
CA PHE A 257 -3.24 -20.99 -13.34
C PHE A 257 -3.32 -20.80 -11.83
N ILE A 258 -4.42 -20.22 -11.32
CA ILE A 258 -4.65 -20.04 -9.88
C ILE A 258 -4.90 -21.37 -9.18
N SER A 259 -5.54 -22.34 -9.86
CA SER A 259 -5.79 -23.68 -9.31
C SER A 259 -4.58 -24.61 -9.28
N LEU A 260 -3.47 -24.26 -9.93
CA LEU A 260 -2.29 -25.11 -9.96
C LEU A 260 -1.58 -25.13 -8.59
N PRO A 261 -1.12 -26.31 -8.11
CA PRO A 261 -0.30 -26.40 -6.90
C PRO A 261 0.96 -25.54 -7.01
N LYS A 262 1.38 -24.92 -5.89
CA LYS A 262 2.57 -24.06 -5.84
C LYS A 262 3.82 -24.81 -6.31
N GLU A 263 3.92 -26.08 -5.94
CA GLU A 263 5.00 -27.00 -6.29
C GLU A 263 5.04 -27.24 -7.80
N ALA A 264 3.88 -27.43 -8.43
CA ALA A 264 3.78 -27.59 -9.88
C ALA A 264 4.22 -26.32 -10.62
N ILE A 265 3.86 -25.13 -10.11
CA ILE A 265 4.30 -23.85 -10.67
C ILE A 265 5.81 -23.67 -10.49
N ALA A 266 6.35 -23.97 -9.31
CA ALA A 266 7.78 -23.87 -9.02
C ALA A 266 8.59 -24.81 -9.91
N SER A 267 8.17 -26.07 -10.06
CA SER A 267 8.78 -27.05 -10.96
C SER A 267 8.73 -26.61 -12.41
N LYS A 268 7.59 -26.10 -12.91
CA LYS A 268 7.49 -25.53 -14.27
C LYS A 268 8.45 -24.37 -14.48
N ARG A 269 8.56 -23.45 -13.51
CA ARG A 269 9.51 -22.32 -13.58
C ARG A 269 10.95 -22.78 -13.58
N LYS A 270 11.30 -23.75 -12.74
CA LYS A 270 12.65 -24.32 -12.68
C LYS A 270 13.02 -24.99 -14.00
N ALA A 271 12.14 -25.84 -14.53
CA ALA A 271 12.35 -26.50 -15.83
C ALA A 271 12.49 -25.50 -16.98
N HIS A 272 11.65 -24.45 -16.99
CA HIS A 272 11.76 -23.39 -17.99
C HIS A 272 13.07 -22.60 -17.87
N LEU A 273 13.49 -22.28 -16.64
CA LEU A 273 14.76 -21.59 -16.39
C LEU A 273 15.96 -22.45 -16.79
N GLU A 274 15.90 -23.76 -16.54
CA GLU A 274 16.93 -24.72 -16.97
C GLU A 274 17.00 -24.83 -18.49
N SER A 275 15.86 -24.91 -19.18
CA SER A 275 15.79 -24.89 -20.64
C SER A 275 16.35 -23.58 -21.21
N LEU A 276 15.93 -22.42 -20.70
CA LEU A 276 16.49 -21.13 -21.13
C LEU A 276 17.99 -21.05 -20.87
N ARG A 277 18.49 -21.65 -19.78
CA ARG A 277 19.93 -21.69 -19.48
C ARG A 277 20.71 -22.56 -20.45
N GLN A 278 20.14 -23.64 -20.99
CA GLN A 278 20.83 -24.48 -21.98
C GLN A 278 21.17 -23.70 -23.24
N ASP A 279 20.25 -22.83 -23.67
CA ASP A 279 20.39 -22.02 -24.89
C ASP A 279 21.25 -20.75 -24.70
N LEU A 280 21.66 -20.42 -23.47
CA LEU A 280 22.50 -19.25 -23.22
C LEU A 280 23.96 -19.48 -23.66
N PRO A 281 24.58 -18.47 -24.30
CA PRO A 281 26.04 -18.39 -24.44
C PRO A 281 26.77 -18.59 -23.10
N GLU A 282 27.93 -19.22 -23.15
CA GLU A 282 28.67 -19.65 -21.94
C GLU A 282 29.12 -18.48 -21.05
N ASP A 283 29.43 -17.32 -21.66
CA ASP A 283 29.77 -16.07 -20.98
C ASP A 283 28.58 -15.52 -20.17
N LEU A 284 27.35 -15.66 -20.69
CA LEU A 284 26.13 -15.31 -19.98
C LEU A 284 25.83 -16.30 -18.85
N LYS A 285 26.00 -17.61 -19.07
CA LYS A 285 25.85 -18.62 -18.00
C LYS A 285 26.78 -18.33 -16.83
N LYS A 286 28.06 -18.04 -17.12
CA LYS A 286 29.06 -17.68 -16.10
C LYS A 286 28.66 -16.41 -15.35
N SER A 287 28.24 -15.37 -16.07
CA SER A 287 27.77 -14.11 -15.45
C SER A 287 26.55 -14.30 -14.53
N VAL A 288 25.61 -15.19 -14.91
CA VAL A 288 24.43 -15.52 -14.11
C VAL A 288 24.80 -16.29 -12.84
N ASN A 289 25.74 -17.24 -12.93
CA ASN A 289 26.14 -18.08 -11.78
C ASN A 289 27.04 -17.32 -10.79
N GLU A 290 27.93 -16.45 -11.28
CA GLU A 290 28.85 -15.67 -10.44
C GLU A 290 28.21 -14.40 -9.86
N GLY A 291 26.95 -14.12 -10.21
CA GLY A 291 26.12 -13.17 -9.49
C GLY A 291 26.37 -11.70 -9.80
N TYR A 292 26.95 -11.34 -10.96
CA TYR A 292 26.82 -10.04 -11.66
C TYR A 292 27.81 -9.99 -12.84
N LEU A 293 27.35 -9.55 -14.02
CA LEU A 293 28.08 -8.78 -15.05
C LEU A 293 29.63 -8.86 -15.07
N VAL A 294 30.20 -10.07 -15.15
CA VAL A 294 31.65 -10.29 -15.30
C VAL A 294 32.18 -9.56 -16.54
N LYS A 295 31.35 -9.41 -17.57
CA LYS A 295 31.66 -8.65 -18.78
C LYS A 295 32.04 -7.17 -18.54
N PHE A 296 31.68 -6.60 -17.39
CA PHE A 296 31.99 -5.20 -17.05
C PHE A 296 32.98 -5.05 -15.88
N LYS A 297 33.54 -6.14 -15.35
CA LYS A 297 34.62 -6.04 -14.36
C LYS A 297 35.91 -5.59 -15.08
N GLY A 298 36.37 -4.38 -14.77
CA GLY A 298 37.66 -3.85 -15.26
C GLY A 298 37.60 -3.13 -16.61
N VAL A 299 36.40 -2.80 -17.11
CA VAL A 299 36.26 -1.84 -18.20
C VAL A 299 36.24 -0.45 -17.56
N ASP A 300 37.36 0.27 -17.64
CA ASP A 300 37.38 1.71 -17.39
C ASP A 300 36.50 2.38 -18.47
N LEU A 301 35.47 3.12 -18.02
CA LEU A 301 34.62 3.97 -18.86
C LEU A 301 35.21 5.37 -18.96
#